data_AF-A0A3R7NUL1-F1
#
_entry.id   AF-A0A3R7NUL1-F1
#
_cell.length_a   1.000
_cell.length_b   1.000
_cell.length_c   1.000
_cell.angle_alpha   90.00
_cell.angle_beta   90.00
_cell.angle_gamma   90.00
#
_symmetry.space_group_name_H-M   'P 1'
#
loop_
_entity.id
_entity.type
_entity.pdbx_description
1 polymer ?
#
loop_
_entity_poly.entity_id
_entity_poly.type
_entity_poly.pdbx_seq_one_letter_code
_entity_poly.pdbx_strand_id
1 'polypeptide(L)'
;MLVRILTEPKNALVPQFQMLFGMDKVELAFTPDAMEAIAHMAMERKTGARGLRSIMENLLLDAMFEIPGSDIVSVHVTGDSVRGDAAPIFVHGQPLPTEDDQEEEQALAQAK
;
A
#
# COMPACT_ATOMS: atom_id res chain seq x y z
N MET A 1 -15.71 1.83 16.94
CA MET A 1 -15.14 3.16 17.26
C MET A 1 -13.76 3.36 16.65
N LEU A 2 -12.82 2.42 16.83
CA LEU A 2 -11.44 2.55 16.30
C LEU A 2 -11.36 2.55 14.77
N VAL A 3 -12.19 1.76 14.08
CA VAL A 3 -12.27 1.79 12.60
C VAL A 3 -12.58 3.20 12.08
N ARG A 4 -13.48 3.93 12.74
CA ARG A 4 -13.83 5.32 12.37
C ARG A 4 -12.63 6.26 12.49
N ILE A 5 -11.73 6.03 13.44
CA ILE A 5 -10.52 6.86 13.62
C ILE A 5 -9.55 6.66 12.45
N LEU A 6 -9.56 5.48 11.82
CA LEU A 6 -8.70 5.17 10.69
C LEU A 6 -9.17 5.86 9.39
N THR A 7 -10.45 6.22 9.24
CA THR A 7 -11.02 6.75 7.97
C THR A 7 -11.75 8.09 8.03
N GLU A 8 -12.46 8.41 9.11
CA GLU A 8 -13.39 9.55 9.14
C GLU A 8 -12.80 10.91 9.57
N PRO A 9 -11.93 11.01 10.59
CA PRO A 9 -11.44 12.32 11.00
C PRO A 9 -10.56 12.94 9.92
N LYS A 10 -10.49 14.29 9.89
CA LYS A 10 -9.65 15.02 8.94
C LYS A 10 -8.17 14.57 8.95
N ASN A 11 -7.69 14.13 10.12
CA ASN A 11 -6.34 13.61 10.31
C ASN A 11 -6.34 12.09 10.52
N ALA A 12 -7.23 11.37 9.82
CA ALA A 12 -7.28 9.91 9.81
C ALA A 12 -5.97 9.30 9.28
N LEU A 13 -5.65 8.10 9.73
CA LEU A 13 -4.39 7.43 9.37
C LEU A 13 -4.41 6.91 7.92
N VAL A 14 -5.51 6.31 7.45
CA VAL A 14 -5.58 5.75 6.10
C VAL A 14 -5.27 6.81 5.02
N PRO A 15 -5.91 8.00 5.02
CA PRO A 15 -5.59 9.04 4.05
C PRO A 15 -4.13 9.53 4.12
N GLN A 16 -3.53 9.54 5.31
CA GLN A 16 -2.11 9.91 5.46
C GLN A 16 -1.18 8.90 4.80
N PHE A 17 -1.40 7.60 5.02
CA PHE A 17 -0.60 6.56 4.38
C PHE A 17 -0.87 6.46 2.88
N GLN A 18 -2.11 6.67 2.44
CA GLN A 18 -2.44 6.76 1.02
C GLN A 18 -1.71 7.92 0.34
N MET A 19 -1.64 9.08 0.99
CA MET A 19 -0.88 10.23 0.48
C MET A 19 0.62 9.94 0.44
N LEU A 20 1.16 9.25 1.45
CA LEU A 20 2.57 8.86 1.50
C LEU A 20 2.93 7.94 0.33
N PHE A 21 2.17 6.87 0.10
CA PHE A 21 2.38 5.95 -1.03
C PHE A 21 2.14 6.65 -2.38
N GLY A 22 1.21 7.60 -2.42
CA GLY A 22 0.96 8.42 -3.60
C GLY A 22 2.14 9.31 -4.02
N MET A 23 3.08 9.61 -3.11
CA MET A 23 4.33 10.32 -3.48
C MET A 23 5.20 9.46 -4.41
N ASP A 24 5.16 8.15 -4.24
CA ASP A 24 5.83 7.15 -5.09
C ASP A 24 4.93 6.66 -6.24
N LYS A 25 3.79 7.33 -6.48
CA LYS A 25 2.76 6.97 -7.48
C LYS A 25 2.15 5.57 -7.26
N VAL A 26 2.11 5.11 -6.02
CA VAL A 26 1.51 3.82 -5.65
C VAL A 26 0.16 4.05 -4.96
N GLU A 27 -0.86 3.31 -5.39
CA GLU A 27 -2.17 3.31 -4.74
C GLU A 27 -2.21 2.35 -3.54
N LEU A 28 -2.59 2.84 -2.37
CA LEU A 28 -2.76 2.01 -1.17
C LEU A 28 -4.24 1.79 -0.84
N ALA A 29 -4.67 0.53 -0.80
CA ALA A 29 -6.04 0.14 -0.49
C ALA A 29 -6.11 -0.79 0.72
N PHE A 30 -7.14 -0.61 1.54
CA PHE A 30 -7.46 -1.47 2.68
C PHE A 30 -8.82 -2.08 2.47
N THR A 31 -8.90 -3.39 2.66
CA THR A 31 -10.17 -4.13 2.70
C THR A 31 -10.92 -3.84 4.01
N PRO A 32 -12.27 -3.97 4.04
CA PRO A 32 -13.05 -3.76 5.26
C PRO A 32 -12.60 -4.64 6.44
N ASP A 33 -12.23 -5.90 6.18
CA ASP A 33 -11.74 -6.84 7.19
C ASP A 33 -10.33 -6.48 7.70
N ALA A 34 -9.46 -5.90 6.86
CA ALA A 34 -8.19 -5.34 7.33
C ALA A 34 -8.42 -4.24 8.36
N MET A 35 -9.37 -3.34 8.09
CA MET A 35 -9.70 -2.23 8.97
C MET A 35 -10.20 -2.71 10.34
N GLU A 36 -11.05 -3.74 10.35
CA GLU A 36 -11.51 -4.38 11.57
C GLU A 36 -10.38 -5.09 12.32
N ALA A 37 -9.51 -5.81 11.61
CA ALA A 37 -8.36 -6.49 12.20
C ALA A 37 -7.37 -5.52 12.86
N ILE A 38 -7.09 -4.38 12.23
CA ILE A 38 -6.20 -3.33 12.77
C ILE A 38 -6.79 -2.77 14.06
N ALA A 39 -8.10 -2.48 14.04
CA ALA A 39 -8.82 -2.00 15.21
C ALA A 39 -8.80 -3.03 16.35
N HIS A 40 -8.99 -4.32 16.06
CA HIS A 40 -8.95 -5.39 17.03
C HIS A 40 -7.56 -5.51 17.67
N MET A 41 -6.50 -5.53 16.86
CA MET A 41 -5.13 -5.62 17.34
C MET A 41 -4.75 -4.46 18.26
N ALA A 42 -5.23 -3.24 17.97
CA ALA A 42 -5.01 -2.08 18.84
C ALA A 42 -5.71 -2.20 20.21
N MET A 43 -6.86 -2.89 20.27
CA MET A 43 -7.54 -3.20 21.53
C MET A 43 -6.78 -4.26 22.33
N GLU A 44 -6.35 -5.34 21.67
CA GLU A 44 -5.60 -6.42 22.32
C GLU A 44 -4.28 -5.94 22.92
N ARG A 45 -3.56 -5.08 22.19
CA ARG A 45 -2.31 -4.46 22.66
C ARG A 45 -2.53 -3.40 23.75
N LYS A 46 -3.78 -3.13 24.17
CA LYS A 46 -4.18 -2.14 25.19
C LYS A 46 -3.62 -0.74 24.94
N THR A 47 -3.33 -0.42 23.69
CA THR A 47 -2.76 0.87 23.27
C THR A 47 -3.83 1.82 22.76
N GLY A 48 -5.01 1.30 22.40
CA GLY A 48 -6.14 2.08 21.90
C GLY A 48 -5.76 2.88 20.65
N ALA A 49 -6.29 4.08 20.50
CA ALA A 49 -6.04 4.92 19.32
C ALA A 49 -4.56 5.30 19.12
N ARG A 50 -3.76 5.35 20.21
CA ARG A 50 -2.33 5.70 20.12
C ARG A 50 -1.49 4.62 19.45
N GLY A 51 -1.89 3.35 19.57
CA GLY A 51 -1.17 2.23 18.95
C GLY A 51 -1.53 1.97 17.49
N LEU A 52 -2.59 2.61 16.96
CA LEU A 52 -2.99 2.40 15.56
C LEU A 52 -1.87 2.80 14.59
N ARG A 53 -1.16 3.89 14.88
CA ARG A 53 -0.05 4.36 14.03
C ARG A 53 1.08 3.33 13.98
N SER A 54 1.53 2.82 15.12
CA SER A 54 2.63 1.85 15.12
C SER A 54 2.22 0.52 14.49
N ILE A 55 0.96 0.08 14.63
CA ILE A 55 0.46 -1.10 13.93
C ILE A 55 0.52 -0.90 12.41
N MET A 56 0.05 0.25 11.93
CA MET A 56 0.09 0.60 10.50
C MET A 56 1.51 0.68 9.97
N GLU A 57 2.43 1.33 10.69
CA GLU A 57 3.84 1.46 10.27
C GLU A 57 4.52 0.10 10.15
N ASN A 58 4.31 -0.80 11.12
CA ASN A 58 4.87 -2.15 11.05
C ASN A 58 4.28 -2.95 9.88
N LEU A 59 2.97 -2.85 9.64
CA LEU A 59 2.28 -3.57 8.57
C LEU A 59 2.73 -3.14 7.17
N LEU A 60 3.05 -1.86 7.01
CA LEU A 60 3.42 -1.27 5.73
C LEU A 60 4.94 -1.22 5.51
N LEU A 61 5.75 -1.59 6.51
CA LEU A 61 7.20 -1.47 6.47
C LEU A 61 7.80 -2.21 5.27
N ASP A 62 7.38 -3.46 5.04
CA ASP A 62 7.88 -4.27 3.95
C ASP A 62 7.50 -3.66 2.60
N ALA A 63 6.24 -3.22 2.45
CA ALA A 63 5.78 -2.53 1.24
C ALA A 63 6.56 -1.24 0.97
N MET A 64 6.87 -0.45 2.01
CA MET A 64 7.68 0.77 1.87
C MET A 64 9.11 0.49 1.42
N PHE A 65 9.64 -0.70 1.70
CA PHE A 65 10.97 -1.12 1.26
C PHE A 65 10.96 -1.67 -0.16
N GLU A 66 9.89 -2.37 -0.57
CA GLU A 66 9.77 -2.96 -1.90
C GLU A 66 9.40 -1.95 -2.99
N ILE A 67 8.65 -0.89 -2.64
CA ILE A 67 8.18 0.10 -3.62
C ILE A 67 9.31 0.85 -4.34
N PRO A 68 10.33 1.41 -3.65
CA PRO A 68 11.34 2.23 -4.31
C PRO A 68 12.12 1.45 -5.37
N GLY A 69 12.03 1.89 -6.62
CA GLY A 69 12.71 1.25 -7.75
C GLY A 69 12.03 0.00 -8.31
N SER A 70 10.81 -0.31 -7.86
CA SER A 70 9.96 -1.36 -8.42
C SER A 70 8.98 -0.84 -9.47
N ASP A 71 8.30 -1.76 -10.14
CA ASP A 71 7.16 -1.54 -11.03
C ASP A 71 5.80 -1.64 -10.31
N ILE A 72 5.78 -1.64 -8.97
CA ILE A 72 4.56 -1.71 -8.18
C ILE A 72 3.74 -0.44 -8.37
N VAL A 73 2.45 -0.59 -8.71
CA VAL A 73 1.49 0.52 -8.88
C VAL A 73 0.40 0.52 -7.82
N SER A 74 0.16 -0.61 -7.14
CA SER A 74 -0.81 -0.67 -6.05
C SER A 74 -0.49 -1.73 -4.99
N VAL A 75 -0.83 -1.43 -3.74
CA VAL A 75 -0.72 -2.32 -2.59
C VAL A 75 -2.09 -2.49 -1.95
N HIS A 76 -2.53 -3.74 -1.81
CA HIS A 76 -3.79 -4.08 -1.15
C HIS A 76 -3.53 -4.81 0.16
N VAL A 77 -4.03 -4.23 1.25
CA VAL A 77 -3.91 -4.79 2.60
C VAL A 77 -5.19 -5.54 2.96
N THR A 78 -5.03 -6.81 3.33
CA THR A 78 -6.13 -7.72 3.71
C THR A 78 -6.15 -7.98 5.22
N GLY A 79 -7.24 -8.51 5.76
CA GLY A 79 -7.31 -8.95 7.15
C GLY A 79 -6.26 -10.01 7.48
N ASP A 80 -5.95 -10.90 6.54
CA ASP A 80 -4.90 -11.92 6.68
C ASP A 80 -3.52 -11.26 6.76
N SER A 81 -3.27 -10.23 5.95
CA SER A 81 -2.03 -9.44 6.01
C SER A 81 -1.83 -8.77 7.37
N VAL A 82 -2.92 -8.27 7.96
CA VAL A 82 -2.88 -7.65 9.30
C VAL A 82 -2.60 -8.69 10.38
N ARG A 83 -3.16 -9.90 10.27
CA ARG A 83 -2.95 -10.99 11.24
C ARG A 83 -1.57 -11.64 11.12
N GLY A 84 -0.87 -11.40 10.00
CA GLY A 84 0.40 -12.05 9.70
C GLY A 84 0.24 -13.43 9.06
N ASP A 85 -0.97 -13.76 8.58
CA ASP A 85 -1.28 -15.03 7.93
C ASP A 85 -0.89 -15.03 6.43
N ALA A 86 -0.79 -13.85 5.83
CA ALA A 86 -0.42 -13.66 4.42
C ALA A 86 0.37 -12.36 4.22
N ALA A 87 1.06 -12.21 3.09
CA ALA A 87 1.66 -10.93 2.70
C ALA A 87 0.60 -9.95 2.15
N PRO A 88 0.87 -8.64 2.10
CA PRO A 88 0.09 -7.70 1.28
C PRO A 88 0.11 -8.11 -0.20
N ILE A 89 -0.94 -7.75 -0.93
CA ILE A 89 -1.02 -8.04 -2.36
C ILE A 89 -0.43 -6.86 -3.13
N PHE A 90 0.66 -7.12 -3.85
CA PHE A 90 1.30 -6.16 -4.75
C PHE A 90 0.75 -6.30 -6.17
N VAL A 91 0.39 -5.17 -6.75
CA VAL A 91 -0.02 -5.07 -8.16
C VAL A 91 1.08 -4.32 -8.89
N HIS A 92 1.65 -4.99 -9.88
CA HIS A 92 2.68 -4.43 -10.75
C HIS A 92 2.03 -3.80 -11.98
N GLY A 93 2.51 -2.62 -12.36
CA GLY A 93 2.10 -1.95 -13.59
C GLY A 93 2.63 -2.72 -14.81
N GLN A 94 2.09 -2.41 -16.00
CA GLN A 94 2.79 -2.77 -17.22
C GLN A 94 4.22 -2.19 -17.13
N PRO A 95 5.27 -2.95 -17.50
CA PRO A 95 6.63 -2.44 -17.44
C PRO A 95 6.70 -1.13 -18.23
N LEU A 96 7.33 -0.11 -17.64
CA LEU A 96 7.71 1.08 -18.40
C LEU A 96 8.55 0.58 -19.58
N PRO A 97 8.26 1.00 -20.83
CA PRO A 97 9.10 0.66 -21.97
C PRO A 97 10.52 1.07 -21.61
N THR A 98 11.42 0.10 -21.56
CA THR A 98 12.85 0.37 -21.35
C THR A 98 13.36 1.18 -22.54
N GLU A 99 14.48 1.89 -22.37
CA GLU A 99 15.09 2.64 -23.48
C GLU A 99 15.38 1.71 -24.68
N ASP A 100 15.63 0.42 -24.42
CA ASP A 100 15.77 -0.65 -25.42
C ASP A 100 14.46 -0.93 -26.19
N ASP A 101 13.30 -0.89 -25.52
CA ASP A 101 11.99 -1.08 -26.17
C ASP A 101 11.62 0.08 -27.11
N GLN A 102 12.15 1.28 -26.82
CA GLN A 102 11.93 2.48 -27.64
C GLN A 102 12.76 2.49 -28.93
N GLU A 103 13.97 1.92 -28.90
CA GLU A 103 14.81 1.78 -30.10
C GLU A 103 14.22 0.75 -31.08
N GLU A 104 13.64 -0.34 -30.59
CA GLU A 104 13.04 -1.38 -31.43
C GLU A 104 11.75 -0.90 -32.14
N GLU A 105 10.91 -0.11 -31.45
CA GLU A 105 9.71 0.48 -32.05
C GLU A 105 10.04 1.60 -33.07
N GLN A 106 11.09 2.38 -32.82
CA GLN A 106 11.58 3.40 -33.76
C GLN A 106 12.23 2.78 -35.01
N ALA A 107 12.99 1.69 -34.85
CA ALA A 107 13.59 0.96 -35.97
C ALA A 107 12.51 0.30 -36.86
N LEU A 108 11.45 -0.26 -36.26
CA LEU A 108 10.33 -0.85 -37.03
C LEU A 108 9.51 0.22 -37.77
N ALA A 109 9.31 1.40 -37.17
CA ALA A 109 8.57 2.51 -37.77
C ALA A 109 9.31 3.15 -38.95
N GLN A 110 10.65 3.11 -38.96
CA GLN A 110 11.48 3.62 -40.06
C GLN A 110 11.67 2.61 -41.21
N ALA A 111 11.30 1.34 -41.00
CA ALA A 111 11.43 0.26 -41.98
C ALA A 111 10.16 0.02 -42.84
N LYS A 112 9.13 0.85 -42.69
CA LYS A 112 7.92 0.90 -43.53
C LYS A 112 7.87 2.18 -44.37
#